data_AF-D8LR31-F1
#
_entry.id   AF-D8LR31-F1
#
_cell.length_a   1.000
_cell.length_b   1.000
_cell.length_c   1.000
_cell.angle_alpha   90.00
_cell.angle_beta   90.00
_cell.angle_gamma   90.00
#
_symmetry.space_group_name_H-M   'P 1'
#
loop_
_entity.id
_entity.type
_entity.pdbx_description
1 polymer ?
#
loop_
_entity_poly.entity_id
_entity_poly.type
_entity_poly.pdbx_seq_one_letter_code
_entity_poly.pdbx_strand_id
1 'polypeptide(L)'
;MNSAGARVEDVCTMREEELEQLHRAQKETLELELSWLPKPRLKYTKRFLELQKTKAGLVRLHQYHDAHTVHKALVKLQPVEEKAFLAEYNAQIALKRQALEKRQAHDREKLRESLTDFRLREERERNKVTENVKSKLKHSERSMGHAHVMALKRRPELAQKPSAHWQQRAHFASSAAALRGEQLAQAVKGKASGSAIKVADLTSIHDFGKGLSGTVSTYEDTATVS
;
A
#
# COMPACT_ATOMS: atom_id res chain seq x y z
N MET A 1 15.22 -8.90 6.61
CA MET A 1 13.85 -9.11 7.18
C MET A 1 12.88 -7.96 6.84
N ASN A 2 13.00 -7.28 5.68
CA ASN A 2 12.16 -6.11 5.33
C ASN A 2 11.09 -6.37 4.24
N SER A 3 10.84 -7.63 3.87
CA SER A 3 10.03 -7.96 2.68
C SER A 3 8.54 -7.63 2.82
N ALA A 4 7.97 -7.65 4.02
CA ALA A 4 6.55 -7.36 4.22
C ALA A 4 6.24 -5.86 4.17
N GLY A 5 7.15 -5.01 4.66
CA GLY A 5 7.03 -3.55 4.56
C GLY A 5 7.08 -3.08 3.11
N ALA A 6 8.08 -3.57 2.36
CA ALA A 6 8.23 -3.29 0.94
C ALA A 6 6.98 -3.66 0.13
N ARG A 7 6.36 -4.83 0.40
CA ARG A 7 5.12 -5.25 -0.28
C ARG A 7 3.93 -4.32 -0.07
N VAL A 8 3.83 -3.65 1.08
CA VAL A 8 2.73 -2.71 1.36
C VAL A 8 2.96 -1.39 0.63
N GLU A 9 4.20 -0.95 0.57
CA GLU A 9 4.60 0.24 -0.19
C GLU A 9 4.39 0.04 -1.69
N ASP A 10 4.79 -1.13 -2.23
CA ASP A 10 4.57 -1.49 -3.63
C ASP A 10 3.08 -1.45 -4.01
N VAL A 11 2.18 -1.96 -3.15
CA VAL A 11 0.74 -1.90 -3.40
C VAL A 11 0.22 -0.46 -3.33
N CYS A 12 0.80 0.40 -2.49
CA CYS A 12 0.42 1.81 -2.44
C CYS A 12 0.85 2.53 -3.73
N THR A 13 2.09 2.34 -4.18
CA THR A 13 2.60 2.99 -5.39
C THR A 13 1.84 2.54 -6.63
N MET A 14 1.54 1.24 -6.74
CA MET A 14 0.73 0.72 -7.85
C MET A 14 -0.65 1.40 -7.92
N ARG A 15 -1.33 1.61 -6.78
CA ARG A 15 -2.62 2.29 -6.74
C ARG A 15 -2.53 3.77 -7.08
N GLU A 16 -1.44 4.44 -6.68
CA GLU A 16 -1.16 5.82 -7.06
C GLU A 16 -0.94 5.94 -8.57
N GLU A 17 -0.16 5.04 -9.16
CA GLU A 17 0.10 4.98 -10.59
C GLU A 17 -1.17 4.69 -11.40
N GLU A 18 -1.99 3.73 -10.96
CA GLU A 18 -3.29 3.43 -11.58
C GLU A 18 -4.20 4.67 -11.60
N LEU A 19 -4.29 5.40 -10.49
CA LEU A 19 -5.07 6.63 -10.40
C LEU A 19 -4.54 7.70 -11.35
N GLU A 20 -3.22 7.86 -11.44
CA GLU A 20 -2.62 8.80 -12.38
C GLU A 20 -2.90 8.45 -13.84
N GLN A 21 -2.81 7.17 -14.20
CA GLN A 21 -3.11 6.70 -15.55
C GLN A 21 -4.58 6.99 -15.90
N LEU A 22 -5.50 6.72 -14.98
CA LEU A 22 -6.91 7.07 -15.15
C LEU A 22 -7.10 8.58 -15.34
N HIS A 23 -6.43 9.41 -14.53
CA HIS A 23 -6.51 10.86 -14.66
C HIS A 23 -5.95 11.38 -15.99
N ARG A 24 -4.88 10.76 -16.51
CA ARG A 24 -4.32 11.08 -17.84
C ARG A 24 -5.33 10.75 -18.93
N ALA A 25 -5.88 9.53 -18.94
CA ALA A 25 -6.89 9.10 -19.92
C ALA A 25 -8.15 9.99 -19.91
N GLN A 26 -8.62 10.39 -18.73
CA GLN A 26 -9.76 11.32 -18.60
C GLN A 26 -9.47 12.70 -19.19
N LYS A 27 -8.26 13.24 -18.97
CA LYS A 27 -7.85 14.52 -19.56
C LYS A 27 -7.78 14.43 -21.07
N GLU A 28 -7.20 13.37 -21.60
CA GLU A 28 -7.12 13.13 -23.04
C GLU A 28 -8.51 13.03 -23.66
N THR A 29 -9.41 12.29 -23.02
CA THR A 29 -10.79 12.15 -23.49
C THR A 29 -11.53 13.49 -23.46
N LEU A 30 -11.38 14.27 -22.39
CA LEU A 30 -11.99 15.59 -22.28
C LEU A 30 -11.44 16.55 -23.36
N GLU A 31 -10.15 16.56 -23.62
CA GLU A 31 -9.57 17.40 -24.68
C GLU A 31 -10.04 16.97 -26.08
N LEU A 32 -10.20 15.66 -26.33
CA LEU A 32 -10.81 15.16 -27.56
C LEU A 32 -12.26 15.62 -27.72
N GLU A 33 -13.08 15.48 -26.67
CA GLU A 33 -14.46 15.96 -26.65
C GLU A 33 -14.53 17.47 -26.89
N LEU A 34 -13.65 18.25 -26.26
CA LEU A 34 -13.55 19.69 -26.44
C LEU A 34 -13.13 20.06 -27.88
N SER A 35 -12.29 19.25 -28.51
CA SER A 35 -11.85 19.47 -29.90
C SER A 35 -12.99 19.26 -30.91
N TRP A 36 -13.93 18.37 -30.60
CA TRP A 36 -15.07 18.07 -31.46
C TRP A 36 -16.27 19.01 -31.25
N LEU A 37 -16.26 19.84 -30.19
CA LEU A 37 -17.32 20.81 -29.97
C LEU A 37 -17.34 21.81 -31.13
N PRO A 38 -18.45 21.90 -31.89
CA PRO A 38 -18.56 22.87 -32.95
C PRO A 38 -18.52 24.27 -32.33
N LYS A 39 -17.69 25.15 -32.90
CA LYS A 39 -17.67 26.56 -32.48
C LYS A 39 -19.08 27.13 -32.63
N PRO A 40 -19.70 27.61 -31.54
CA PRO A 40 -21.07 28.08 -31.59
C PRO A 40 -21.16 29.26 -32.56
N ARG A 41 -22.29 29.36 -33.26
CA ARG A 41 -22.54 30.47 -34.18
C ARG A 41 -22.62 31.76 -33.37
N LEU A 42 -21.83 32.76 -33.75
CA LEU A 42 -21.83 34.08 -33.15
C LEU A 42 -23.25 34.67 -33.23
N LYS A 43 -23.82 34.97 -32.06
CA LYS A 43 -25.12 35.65 -31.96
C LYS A 43 -24.85 37.09 -31.57
N TYR A 44 -25.09 37.99 -32.52
CA TYR A 44 -24.99 39.42 -32.26
C TYR A 44 -26.12 39.90 -31.34
N THR A 45 -25.84 40.96 -30.59
CA THR A 45 -26.87 41.55 -29.72
C THR A 45 -28.01 42.15 -30.55
N LYS A 46 -29.20 42.26 -29.93
CA LYS A 46 -30.37 42.89 -30.55
C LYS A 46 -30.04 44.28 -31.11
N ARG A 47 -29.25 45.05 -30.36
CA ARG A 47 -28.79 46.40 -30.75
C ARG A 47 -27.96 46.38 -32.02
N PHE A 48 -27.01 45.45 -32.16
CA PHE A 48 -26.20 45.33 -33.38
C PHE A 48 -27.07 44.99 -34.59
N LEU A 49 -28.02 44.07 -34.43
CA LEU A 49 -28.96 43.69 -35.50
C LEU A 49 -29.89 44.85 -35.88
N GLU A 50 -30.37 45.63 -34.91
CA GLU A 50 -31.15 46.84 -35.16
C GLU A 50 -30.33 47.88 -35.92
N LEU A 51 -29.06 48.12 -35.54
CA LEU A 51 -28.17 49.02 -36.27
C LEU A 51 -27.87 48.55 -37.71
N GLN A 52 -27.79 47.24 -37.94
CA GLN A 52 -27.69 46.71 -39.31
C GLN A 52 -28.96 46.98 -40.12
N LYS A 53 -30.14 46.78 -39.52
CA LYS A 53 -31.42 47.07 -40.17
C LYS A 53 -31.59 48.55 -40.45
N THR A 54 -31.23 49.43 -39.52
CA THR A 54 -31.30 50.89 -39.72
C THR A 54 -30.34 51.34 -40.81
N LYS A 55 -29.10 50.82 -40.84
CA LYS A 55 -28.16 51.07 -41.95
C LYS A 55 -28.79 50.70 -43.30
N ALA A 56 -29.37 49.50 -43.42
CA ALA A 56 -30.00 49.07 -44.66
C ALA A 56 -31.20 49.94 -45.05
N GLY A 57 -32.01 50.36 -44.07
CA GLY A 57 -33.13 51.28 -44.28
C GLY A 57 -32.68 52.67 -44.78
N LEU A 58 -31.67 53.27 -44.13
CA LEU A 58 -31.13 54.57 -44.51
C LEU A 58 -30.51 54.56 -45.93
N VAL A 59 -29.87 53.45 -46.32
CA VAL A 59 -29.36 53.27 -47.69
C VAL A 59 -30.50 53.23 -48.70
N ARG A 60 -31.61 52.54 -48.40
CA ARG A 60 -32.80 52.51 -49.26
C ARG A 60 -33.47 53.89 -49.39
N LEU A 61 -33.39 54.71 -48.35
CA LEU A 61 -33.89 56.09 -48.35
C LEU A 61 -32.89 57.11 -48.93
N HIS A 62 -31.75 56.66 -49.48
CA HIS A 62 -30.67 57.50 -50.02
C HIS A 62 -30.02 58.46 -49.00
N GLN A 63 -30.17 58.21 -47.70
CA GLN A 63 -29.56 59.00 -46.62
C GLN A 63 -28.15 58.47 -46.29
N TYR A 64 -27.23 58.67 -47.23
CA TYR A 64 -25.90 58.04 -47.16
C TYR A 64 -25.02 58.54 -46.01
N HIS A 65 -25.14 59.82 -45.63
CA HIS A 65 -24.33 60.39 -44.54
C HIS A 65 -24.69 59.75 -43.19
N ASP A 66 -25.98 59.61 -42.90
CA ASP A 66 -26.47 58.98 -41.67
C ASP A 66 -26.16 57.48 -41.68
N ALA A 67 -26.32 56.81 -42.82
CA ALA A 67 -25.92 55.41 -42.99
C ALA A 67 -24.42 55.19 -42.73
N HIS A 68 -23.56 56.13 -43.13
CA HIS A 68 -22.13 56.09 -42.87
C HIS A 68 -21.81 56.28 -41.38
N THR A 69 -22.53 57.16 -40.69
CA THR A 69 -22.40 57.33 -39.23
C THR A 69 -22.78 56.06 -38.47
N VAL A 70 -23.90 55.42 -38.84
CA VAL A 70 -24.31 54.11 -38.28
C VAL A 70 -23.28 53.04 -38.61
N HIS A 71 -22.71 53.05 -39.82
CA HIS A 71 -21.67 52.11 -40.20
C HIS A 71 -20.42 52.25 -39.33
N LYS A 72 -19.95 53.46 -39.06
CA LYS A 72 -18.82 53.70 -38.13
C LYS A 72 -19.11 53.13 -36.73
N ALA A 73 -20.35 53.25 -36.24
CA ALA A 73 -20.75 52.67 -34.97
C ALA A 73 -20.72 51.14 -35.00
N LEU A 74 -21.23 50.51 -36.08
CA LEU A 74 -21.18 49.06 -36.28
C LEU A 74 -19.73 48.52 -36.32
N VAL A 75 -18.83 49.20 -37.04
CA VAL A 75 -17.41 48.80 -37.14
C VAL A 75 -16.73 48.79 -35.76
N LYS A 76 -17.10 49.72 -34.88
CA LYS A 76 -16.58 49.76 -33.50
C LYS A 76 -17.20 48.68 -32.62
N LEU A 77 -18.49 48.39 -32.79
CA LEU A 77 -19.23 47.46 -31.92
C LEU A 77 -18.92 45.99 -32.23
N GLN A 78 -18.75 45.65 -33.51
CA GLN A 78 -18.49 44.28 -33.97
C GLN A 78 -17.35 43.57 -33.20
N PRO A 79 -16.11 44.13 -33.10
CA PRO A 79 -15.01 43.43 -32.43
C PRO A 79 -15.23 43.29 -30.92
N VAL A 80 -16.06 44.15 -30.31
CA VAL A 80 -16.38 44.05 -28.87
C VAL A 80 -17.30 42.85 -28.64
N GLU A 81 -18.34 42.69 -29.45
CA GLU A 81 -19.27 41.54 -29.34
C GLU A 81 -18.59 40.22 -29.69
N GLU A 82 -17.75 40.20 -30.74
CA GLU A 82 -16.96 39.02 -31.11
C GLU A 82 -16.03 38.58 -29.97
N LYS A 83 -15.32 39.54 -29.34
CA LYS A 83 -14.45 39.24 -28.20
C LYS A 83 -15.21 38.73 -26.99
N ALA A 84 -16.34 39.35 -26.66
CA ALA A 84 -17.18 38.93 -25.54
C ALA A 84 -17.69 37.49 -25.74
N PHE A 85 -18.18 37.18 -26.94
CA PHE A 85 -18.65 35.85 -27.29
C PHE A 85 -17.54 34.78 -27.21
N LEU A 86 -16.35 35.08 -27.74
CA LEU A 86 -15.21 34.17 -27.65
C LEU A 86 -14.76 33.97 -26.20
N ALA A 87 -14.80 35.02 -25.38
CA ALA A 87 -14.48 34.93 -23.96
C ALA A 87 -15.46 34.02 -23.21
N GLU A 88 -16.77 34.16 -23.45
CA GLU A 88 -17.80 33.29 -22.87
C GLU A 88 -17.61 31.83 -23.29
N TYR A 89 -17.36 31.59 -24.57
CA TYR A 89 -17.09 30.24 -25.08
C TYR A 89 -15.85 29.61 -24.43
N ASN A 90 -14.76 30.36 -24.36
CA ASN A 90 -13.54 29.89 -23.69
C ASN A 90 -13.76 29.69 -22.19
N ALA A 91 -14.59 30.50 -21.54
CA ALA A 91 -14.95 30.32 -20.14
C ALA A 91 -15.72 29.02 -19.92
N GLN A 92 -16.63 28.64 -20.83
CA GLN A 92 -17.32 27.35 -20.76
C GLN A 92 -16.37 26.16 -20.90
N ILE A 93 -15.39 26.25 -21.81
CA ILE A 93 -14.32 25.24 -21.94
C ILE A 93 -13.52 25.16 -20.64
N ALA A 94 -13.12 26.31 -20.09
CA ALA A 94 -12.36 26.38 -18.85
C ALA A 94 -13.14 25.79 -17.66
N LEU A 95 -14.45 26.03 -17.58
CA LEU A 95 -15.32 25.44 -16.55
C LEU A 95 -15.33 23.91 -16.62
N LYS A 96 -15.36 23.32 -17.82
CA LYS A 96 -15.28 21.86 -17.98
C LYS A 96 -13.94 21.31 -17.49
N ARG A 97 -12.83 21.97 -17.85
CA ARG A 97 -11.48 21.62 -17.37
C ARG A 97 -11.39 21.71 -15.85
N GLN A 98 -11.86 22.81 -15.26
CA GLN A 98 -11.88 23.00 -13.81
C GLN A 98 -12.76 21.97 -13.10
N ALA A 99 -13.90 21.59 -13.68
CA ALA A 99 -14.76 20.55 -13.11
C ALA A 99 -14.05 19.19 -13.09
N LEU A 100 -13.29 18.85 -14.13
CA LEU A 100 -12.47 17.63 -14.14
C LEU A 100 -11.35 17.71 -13.09
N GLU A 101 -10.64 18.83 -13.01
CA GLU A 101 -9.59 19.04 -12.00
C GLU A 101 -10.10 18.89 -10.57
N LYS A 102 -11.28 19.45 -10.27
CA LYS A 102 -11.93 19.30 -8.95
C LYS A 102 -12.26 17.84 -8.64
N ARG A 103 -12.76 17.08 -9.61
CA ARG A 103 -13.02 15.64 -9.44
C ARG A 103 -11.72 14.88 -9.19
N GLN A 104 -10.68 15.13 -9.98
CA GLN A 104 -9.38 14.49 -9.82
C GLN A 104 -8.69 14.85 -8.49
N ALA A 105 -8.88 16.07 -7.99
CA ALA A 105 -8.40 16.47 -6.67
C ALA A 105 -9.11 15.67 -5.56
N HIS A 106 -10.43 15.56 -5.64
CA HIS A 106 -11.23 14.76 -4.71
C HIS A 106 -10.83 13.28 -4.72
N ASP A 107 -10.58 12.71 -5.89
CA ASP A 107 -10.17 11.31 -6.02
C ASP A 107 -8.77 11.07 -5.43
N ARG A 108 -7.85 12.04 -5.53
CA ARG A 108 -6.54 12.00 -4.84
C ARG A 108 -6.70 12.01 -3.32
N GLU A 109 -7.59 12.85 -2.80
CA GLU A 109 -7.88 12.91 -1.36
C GLU A 109 -8.43 11.58 -0.85
N LYS A 110 -9.43 11.01 -1.54
CA LYS A 110 -9.96 9.68 -1.23
C LYS A 110 -8.90 8.59 -1.27
N LEU A 111 -8.05 8.60 -2.30
CA LEU A 111 -6.98 7.61 -2.40
C LEU A 111 -6.02 7.76 -1.23
N ARG A 112 -5.62 8.98 -0.88
CA ARG A 112 -4.75 9.25 0.26
C ARG A 112 -5.33 8.69 1.56
N GLU A 113 -6.60 8.96 1.84
CA GLU A 113 -7.30 8.41 3.02
C GLU A 113 -7.29 6.87 3.02
N SER A 114 -7.64 6.27 1.88
CA SER A 114 -7.63 4.81 1.69
C SER A 114 -6.25 4.19 1.91
N LEU A 115 -5.18 4.83 1.41
CA LEU A 115 -3.81 4.37 1.60
C LEU A 115 -3.35 4.53 3.05
N THR A 116 -3.72 5.63 3.73
CA THR A 116 -3.43 5.79 5.16
C THR A 116 -4.11 4.72 5.99
N ASP A 117 -5.38 4.42 5.70
CA ASP A 117 -6.13 3.36 6.36
C ASP A 117 -5.51 1.98 6.13
N PHE A 118 -5.09 1.70 4.89
CA PHE A 118 -4.45 0.45 4.53
C PHE A 118 -3.14 0.26 5.31
N ARG A 119 -2.28 1.30 5.35
CA ARG A 119 -1.02 1.27 6.12
C ARG A 119 -1.26 1.02 7.61
N LEU A 120 -2.23 1.71 8.21
CA LEU A 120 -2.57 1.54 9.62
C LEU A 120 -3.12 0.15 9.93
N ARG A 121 -3.94 -0.43 9.05
CA ARG A 121 -4.44 -1.80 9.22
C ARG A 121 -3.30 -2.82 9.20
N GLU A 122 -2.42 -2.71 8.22
CA GLU A 122 -1.26 -3.60 8.09
C GLU A 122 -0.30 -3.49 9.29
N GLU A 123 -0.05 -2.27 9.78
CA GLU A 123 0.75 -2.05 10.98
C GLU A 123 0.10 -2.69 12.22
N ARG A 124 -1.22 -2.53 12.40
CA ARG A 124 -1.96 -3.14 13.51
C ARG A 124 -1.93 -4.65 13.47
N GLU A 125 -2.10 -5.26 12.29
CA GLU A 125 -2.01 -6.72 12.14
C GLU A 125 -0.60 -7.23 12.47
N ARG A 126 0.44 -6.53 12.03
CA ARG A 126 1.83 -6.86 12.42
C ARG A 126 2.04 -6.77 13.92
N ASN A 127 1.60 -5.69 14.55
CA ASN A 127 1.70 -5.49 16.00
C ASN A 127 0.93 -6.57 16.78
N LYS A 128 -0.26 -6.94 16.30
CA LYS A 128 -1.04 -8.03 16.88
C LYS A 128 -0.31 -9.36 16.79
N VAL A 129 0.30 -9.68 15.65
CA VAL A 129 1.09 -10.90 15.48
C VAL A 129 2.30 -10.90 16.42
N THR A 130 3.05 -9.81 16.51
CA THR A 130 4.23 -9.73 17.37
C THR A 130 3.86 -9.84 18.86
N GLU A 131 2.81 -9.15 19.31
CA GLU A 131 2.33 -9.24 20.69
C GLU A 131 1.81 -10.64 21.04
N ASN A 132 1.10 -11.30 20.11
CA ASN A 132 0.67 -12.68 20.30
C ASN A 132 1.86 -13.64 20.42
N VAL A 133 2.90 -13.47 19.59
CA VAL A 133 4.12 -14.28 19.67
C VAL A 133 4.85 -14.03 20.99
N LYS A 134 5.01 -12.77 21.41
CA LYS A 134 5.62 -12.41 22.71
C LYS A 134 4.87 -13.05 23.87
N SER A 135 3.54 -12.95 23.90
CA SER A 135 2.72 -13.59 24.95
C SER A 135 2.85 -15.11 24.96
N LYS A 136 2.85 -15.76 23.78
CA LYS A 136 3.07 -17.21 23.67
C LYS A 136 4.44 -17.63 24.20
N LEU A 137 5.50 -16.88 23.89
CA LEU A 137 6.85 -17.14 24.39
C LEU A 137 6.92 -17.00 25.91
N LYS A 138 6.40 -15.90 26.47
CA LYS A 138 6.33 -15.70 27.93
C LYS A 138 5.57 -16.83 28.65
N HIS A 139 4.43 -17.25 28.08
CA HIS A 139 3.66 -18.34 28.65
C HIS A 139 4.37 -19.70 28.53
N SER A 140 5.06 -19.94 27.41
CA SER A 140 5.87 -21.14 27.22
C SER A 140 7.03 -21.20 28.22
N GLU A 141 7.74 -20.10 28.42
CA GLU A 141 8.84 -19.97 29.37
C GLU A 141 8.37 -20.25 30.81
N ARG A 142 7.27 -19.63 31.24
CA ARG A 142 6.66 -19.88 32.55
C ARG A 142 6.24 -21.35 32.72
N SER A 143 5.66 -21.94 31.67
CA SER A 143 5.24 -23.34 31.69
C SER A 143 6.43 -24.29 31.79
N MET A 144 7.52 -24.00 31.07
CA MET A 144 8.77 -24.77 31.15
C MET A 144 9.41 -24.65 32.53
N GLY A 145 9.48 -23.43 33.09
CA GLY A 145 10.00 -23.21 34.44
C GLY A 145 9.21 -23.99 35.49
N HIS A 146 7.88 -23.94 35.44
CA HIS A 146 7.03 -24.72 36.34
C HIS A 146 7.24 -26.24 36.16
N ALA A 147 7.30 -26.73 34.91
CA ALA A 147 7.55 -28.14 34.64
C ALA A 147 8.90 -28.61 35.20
N HIS A 148 9.94 -27.77 35.10
CA HIS A 148 11.25 -28.06 35.67
C HIS A 148 11.24 -28.12 37.20
N VAL A 149 10.58 -27.17 37.86
CA VAL A 149 10.40 -27.18 39.33
C VAL A 149 9.65 -28.44 39.79
N MET A 150 8.60 -28.83 39.06
CA MET A 150 7.87 -30.07 39.36
C MET A 150 8.73 -31.31 39.13
N ALA A 151 9.59 -31.32 38.11
CA ALA A 151 10.51 -32.42 37.86
C ALA A 151 11.54 -32.57 39.00
N LEU A 152 12.10 -31.47 39.50
CA LEU A 152 13.05 -31.49 40.62
C LEU A 152 12.44 -32.04 41.92
N LYS A 153 11.14 -31.81 42.14
CA LYS A 153 10.41 -32.29 43.34
C LYS A 153 9.92 -33.74 43.21
N ARG A 154 10.08 -34.40 42.06
CA ARG A 154 9.70 -35.81 41.92
C ARG A 154 10.71 -36.70 42.63
N ARG A 155 10.21 -37.76 43.27
CA ARG A 155 11.07 -38.82 43.83
C ARG A 155 11.92 -39.45 42.71
N PRO A 156 13.20 -39.78 42.95
CA PRO A 156 14.09 -40.35 41.93
C PRO A 156 13.52 -41.60 41.21
N GLU A 157 12.73 -42.39 41.93
CA GLU A 157 12.08 -43.62 41.42
C GLU A 157 10.98 -43.35 40.36
N LEU A 158 10.42 -42.15 40.32
CA LEU A 158 9.45 -41.69 39.31
C LEU A 158 10.11 -40.83 38.21
N ALA A 159 11.40 -40.56 38.33
CA ALA A 159 12.17 -39.78 37.35
C ALA A 159 12.68 -40.65 36.18
N GLN A 160 12.76 -41.97 36.36
CA GLN A 160 13.17 -42.90 35.32
C GLN A 160 11.97 -43.59 34.68
N LYS A 161 11.64 -43.10 33.47
CA LYS A 161 10.61 -43.58 32.54
C LYS A 161 9.18 -43.24 32.96
N PRO A 162 8.40 -42.53 32.11
CA PRO A 162 6.97 -42.39 32.35
C PRO A 162 6.37 -43.79 32.45
N SER A 163 5.49 -44.03 33.43
CA SER A 163 4.91 -45.36 33.63
C SER A 163 4.26 -45.86 32.34
N ALA A 164 4.34 -47.17 32.07
CA ALA A 164 3.81 -47.76 30.84
C ALA A 164 2.33 -47.39 30.60
N HIS A 165 1.57 -47.29 31.69
CA HIS A 165 0.17 -46.88 31.67
C HIS A 165 -0.03 -45.41 31.23
N TRP A 166 0.93 -44.53 31.50
CA TRP A 166 0.88 -43.13 31.08
C TRP A 166 1.30 -42.96 29.61
N GLN A 167 2.23 -43.78 29.13
CA GLN A 167 2.63 -43.84 27.72
C GLN A 167 1.52 -44.37 26.82
N GLN A 168 0.66 -45.26 27.33
CA GLN A 168 -0.50 -45.80 26.61
C GLN A 168 -1.67 -44.81 26.48
N ARG A 169 -1.61 -43.63 27.10
CA ARG A 169 -2.68 -42.64 26.99
C ARG A 169 -2.77 -42.12 25.55
N ALA A 170 -4.00 -42.03 25.02
CA ALA A 170 -4.25 -41.39 23.74
C ALA A 170 -3.61 -39.98 23.73
N HIS A 171 -2.82 -39.68 22.69
CA HIS A 171 -2.12 -38.40 22.52
C HIS A 171 -1.01 -38.10 23.54
N PHE A 172 -0.45 -39.09 24.25
CA PHE A 172 0.70 -38.88 25.15
C PHE A 172 1.89 -38.23 24.42
N ALA A 173 2.25 -38.77 23.25
CA ALA A 173 3.37 -38.28 22.45
C ALA A 173 3.22 -36.83 21.98
N SER A 174 2.00 -36.29 21.88
CA SER A 174 1.73 -34.90 21.48
C SER A 174 1.52 -33.93 22.65
N SER A 175 1.27 -34.43 23.86
CA SER A 175 0.92 -33.60 25.03
C SER A 175 1.93 -33.70 26.18
N ALA A 176 2.85 -34.67 26.15
CA ALA A 176 3.85 -34.85 27.18
C ALA A 176 4.83 -33.66 27.24
N ALA A 177 4.87 -32.98 28.39
CA ALA A 177 5.76 -31.85 28.61
C ALA A 177 7.26 -32.22 28.48
N ALA A 178 7.62 -33.46 28.83
CA ALA A 178 8.98 -33.96 28.69
C ALA A 178 9.43 -34.11 27.23
N LEU A 179 8.48 -34.32 26.30
CA LEU A 179 8.74 -34.47 24.87
C LEU A 179 8.57 -33.15 24.11
N ARG A 180 8.26 -32.04 24.79
CA ARG A 180 7.96 -30.76 24.13
C ARG A 180 9.17 -30.18 23.40
N GLY A 181 10.38 -30.40 23.92
CA GLY A 181 11.62 -30.05 23.22
C GLY A 181 11.79 -30.81 21.90
N GLU A 182 11.52 -32.12 21.93
CA GLU A 182 11.55 -32.96 20.73
C GLU A 182 10.44 -32.60 19.74
N GLN A 183 9.23 -32.31 20.21
CA GLN A 183 8.12 -31.84 19.38
C GLN A 183 8.43 -30.50 18.69
N LEU A 184 9.07 -29.56 19.41
CA LEU A 184 9.53 -28.30 18.83
C LEU A 184 10.61 -28.54 17.79
N ALA A 185 11.57 -29.43 18.07
CA ALA A 185 12.59 -29.82 17.09
C ALA A 185 11.96 -30.47 15.85
N GLN A 186 10.98 -31.36 16.01
CA GLN A 186 10.24 -31.98 14.91
C GLN A 186 9.40 -30.96 14.13
N ALA A 187 8.79 -29.98 14.79
CA ALA A 187 8.04 -28.91 14.15
C ALA A 187 8.95 -28.00 13.31
N VAL A 188 10.16 -27.71 13.79
CA VAL A 188 11.18 -26.95 13.05
C VAL A 188 11.76 -27.77 11.89
N LYS A 189 11.86 -29.10 12.04
CA LYS A 189 12.38 -30.01 11.00
C LYS A 189 11.45 -30.14 9.78
N GLY A 190 10.18 -29.74 9.91
CA GLY A 190 9.18 -29.80 8.83
C GLY A 190 8.75 -31.24 8.50
N LYS A 191 7.54 -31.42 7.96
CA LYS A 191 7.00 -32.74 7.56
C LYS A 191 7.51 -33.24 6.19
N ALA A 192 8.24 -32.42 5.44
CA ALA A 192 8.74 -32.80 4.12
C ALA A 192 10.09 -33.50 4.27
N SER A 193 10.12 -34.80 3.96
CA SER A 193 11.30 -35.67 4.00
C SER A 193 12.47 -35.25 3.09
N GLY A 194 12.36 -34.12 2.37
CA GLY A 194 13.38 -33.62 1.45
C GLY A 194 13.94 -32.23 1.74
N SER A 195 13.33 -31.42 2.62
CA SER A 195 13.79 -30.06 2.93
C SER A 195 13.97 -29.80 4.42
N ALA A 196 14.29 -30.85 5.18
CA ALA A 196 14.71 -30.69 6.56
C ALA A 196 15.95 -29.80 6.60
N ILE A 197 15.85 -28.63 7.22
CA ILE A 197 17.00 -27.85 7.64
C ILE A 197 17.77 -28.77 8.59
N LYS A 198 18.83 -29.42 8.09
CA LYS A 198 19.75 -30.21 8.90
C LYS A 198 20.50 -29.22 9.78
N VAL A 199 19.91 -28.91 10.93
CA VAL A 199 20.67 -28.30 12.02
C VAL A 199 21.69 -29.34 12.42
N ALA A 200 22.97 -29.01 12.21
CA ALA A 200 24.09 -29.85 12.61
C ALA A 200 23.94 -30.19 14.09
N ASP A 201 24.05 -31.48 14.46
CA ASP A 201 24.09 -31.88 15.86
C ASP A 201 25.21 -31.12 16.57
N LEU A 202 25.03 -30.75 17.84
CA LEU A 202 26.04 -29.99 18.59
C LEU A 202 27.43 -30.65 18.54
N THR A 203 27.47 -31.98 18.49
CA THR A 203 28.68 -32.80 18.37
C THR A 203 29.34 -32.76 16.99
N SER A 204 28.62 -32.33 15.96
CA SER A 204 29.13 -32.13 14.60
C SER A 204 29.61 -30.70 14.33
N ILE A 205 29.24 -29.75 15.19
CA ILE A 205 29.74 -28.37 15.17
C ILE A 205 31.04 -28.25 15.98
N HIS A 206 31.23 -29.13 16.98
CA HIS A 206 32.41 -29.16 17.83
C HIS A 206 33.50 -30.08 17.29
N ASP A 207 34.69 -29.51 17.07
CA ASP A 207 35.92 -30.25 16.76
C ASP A 207 36.62 -30.64 18.07
N PHE A 208 36.35 -31.85 18.57
CA PHE A 208 36.87 -32.33 19.86
C PHE A 208 38.41 -32.47 19.92
N GLY A 209 39.09 -32.33 18.78
CA GLY A 209 40.56 -32.28 18.73
C GLY A 209 41.16 -30.93 19.11
N LYS A 210 40.37 -29.86 19.15
CA LYS A 210 40.80 -28.53 19.59
C LYS A 210 40.23 -28.24 20.98
N GLY A 211 41.11 -28.00 21.95
CA GLY A 211 40.71 -27.58 23.29
C GLY A 211 39.75 -26.40 23.22
N LEU A 212 38.67 -26.45 24.00
CA LEU A 212 37.68 -25.38 24.01
C LEU A 212 38.34 -24.07 24.44
N SER A 213 38.11 -23.01 23.66
CA SER A 213 38.53 -21.65 24.00
C SER A 213 37.99 -21.27 25.38
N GLY A 214 38.87 -21.19 26.38
CA GLY A 214 38.53 -20.76 27.73
C GLY A 214 38.51 -21.88 28.79
N THR A 215 38.86 -23.12 28.44
CA THR A 215 39.05 -24.19 29.43
C THR A 215 40.52 -24.59 29.53
N VAL A 216 41.10 -24.51 30.73
CA VAL A 216 42.44 -25.05 31.03
C VAL A 216 42.30 -26.56 31.27
N SER A 217 43.04 -27.37 30.52
CA SER A 217 43.14 -28.81 30.80
C SER A 217 43.83 -29.01 32.15
N THR A 218 43.14 -29.62 33.11
CA THR A 218 43.71 -29.92 34.44
C THR A 218 44.34 -31.30 34.53
N TYR A 219 44.39 -32.05 33.43
CA TYR A 219 45.13 -33.31 33.37
C TYR A 219 46.55 -33.00 32.90
N GLU A 220 47.47 -33.00 33.86
CA GLU A 220 48.90 -33.06 33.62
C GLU A 220 49.21 -34.35 32.86
N ASP A 221 49.81 -34.22 31.68
CA ASP A 221 50.48 -35.30 30.98
C ASP A 221 51.59 -35.85 31.88
N THR A 222 51.34 -36.94 32.60
CA THR A 222 52.41 -37.76 33.14
C THR A 222 53.04 -38.56 31.99
N ALA A 223 53.77 -37.84 31.14
CA ALA A 223 54.77 -38.43 30.27
C ALA A 223 56.03 -38.68 31.10
N THR A 224 56.19 -39.92 31.55
CA THR A 224 57.43 -40.67 31.85
C THR A 224 56.95 -41.93 32.56
N VAL A 225 57.22 -43.14 32.07
CA VAL A 225 58.48 -43.85 32.26
C VAL A 225 58.48 -45.10 31.36
N SER A 226 59.60 -45.29 30.65
CA SER A 226 60.09 -46.50 29.93
C SER A 226 59.38 -46.95 28.66
#